data_AF-F5HKH1-F1
#
_entry.id   AF-F5HKH1-F1
#
_cell.length_a   1.000
_cell.length_b   1.000
_cell.length_c   1.000
_cell.angle_alpha   90.00
_cell.angle_beta   90.00
_cell.angle_gamma   90.00
#
_symmetry.space_group_name_H-M   'P 1'
#
loop_
_entity.id
_entity.type
_entity.pdbx_description
1 polymer ?
#
loop_
_entity_poly.entity_id
_entity_poly.type
_entity_poly.pdbx_seq_one_letter_code
_entity_poly.pdbx_strand_id
1 'polypeptide(L)'
;MKTFASFALCVLFAAVSVTAQLSMRELAEITEDYRVRFDELHEDKEDFIRLARVLIRAELKGLNEATLVNLGNARNDIDDILADTREEIANAILEPNANEQCLLGLVDRVIEEGRRAGEGMSSCAADKIQIKEGLGDEFRALTNTLQRIATAASEYTLYTFAIHNSFTDPEEHVEWLEENFANQVEFWDNVARPEAQEDLDNLEINRPALVEENRACLSAIIASLNTAMNTVRGQINNC
;
A
#
# COMPACT_ATOMS: atom_id res chain seq x y z
N MET A 1 -5.88 -79.06 -35.13
CA MET A 1 -7.26 -78.92 -35.67
C MET A 1 -8.25 -79.27 -34.57
N LYS A 2 -9.20 -78.36 -34.31
CA LYS A 2 -10.52 -78.52 -33.64
C LYS A 2 -10.52 -78.63 -32.10
N THR A 3 -10.73 -77.52 -31.38
CA THR A 3 -12.01 -76.95 -30.83
C THR A 3 -12.44 -77.67 -29.53
N PHE A 4 -12.78 -77.04 -28.41
CA PHE A 4 -13.78 -75.98 -28.19
C PHE A 4 -13.56 -75.23 -26.87
N ALA A 5 -13.93 -73.95 -26.87
CA ALA A 5 -14.07 -73.09 -25.70
C ALA A 5 -15.50 -73.14 -25.12
N SER A 6 -15.58 -72.74 -23.84
CA SER A 6 -16.71 -72.07 -23.17
C SER A 6 -17.88 -72.92 -22.67
N PHE A 7 -18.14 -72.91 -21.36
CA PHE A 7 -19.17 -72.07 -20.72
C PHE A 7 -19.46 -72.52 -19.28
N ALA A 8 -19.41 -71.54 -18.36
CA ALA A 8 -20.18 -71.45 -17.10
C ALA A 8 -19.87 -72.53 -16.03
N LEU A 9 -19.93 -72.29 -14.73
CA LEU A 9 -20.72 -71.35 -13.96
C LEU A 9 -20.14 -71.35 -12.54
N CYS A 10 -19.84 -70.15 -12.02
CA CYS A 10 -19.96 -69.67 -10.63
C CYS A 10 -19.38 -70.54 -9.48
N VAL A 11 -18.81 -69.97 -8.42
CA VAL A 11 -19.50 -69.18 -7.40
C VAL A 11 -18.43 -68.86 -6.32
N LEU A 12 -18.39 -67.62 -5.82
CA LEU A 12 -17.79 -67.16 -4.55
C LEU A 12 -16.25 -67.09 -4.45
N PHE A 13 -15.66 -66.07 -5.06
CA PHE A 13 -14.84 -65.17 -4.24
C PHE A 13 -15.67 -63.94 -3.97
N ALA A 14 -16.20 -63.86 -2.75
CA ALA A 14 -16.75 -62.65 -2.21
C ALA A 14 -15.63 -61.61 -2.23
N ALA A 15 -15.64 -60.74 -3.25
CA ALA A 15 -15.15 -59.40 -3.10
C ALA A 15 -16.07 -58.75 -2.07
N VAL A 16 -15.74 -58.95 -0.79
CA VAL A 16 -16.24 -58.08 0.26
C VAL A 16 -15.46 -56.78 0.05
N SER A 17 -15.92 -55.96 -0.88
CA SER A 17 -15.65 -54.53 -0.84
C SER A 17 -16.40 -54.01 0.38
N VAL A 18 -15.83 -54.21 1.56
CA VAL A 18 -16.14 -53.37 2.71
C VAL A 18 -15.57 -52.01 2.30
N THR A 19 -16.35 -51.21 1.61
CA THR A 19 -16.23 -49.76 1.72
C THR A 19 -16.45 -49.50 3.20
N ALA A 20 -15.36 -49.31 3.94
CA ALA A 20 -15.41 -49.00 5.36
C ALA A 20 -16.08 -47.64 5.47
N GLN A 21 -17.41 -47.65 5.62
CA GLN A 21 -18.20 -46.43 5.72
C GLN A 21 -17.72 -45.66 6.94
N LEU A 22 -17.19 -44.45 6.72
CA LEU A 22 -16.66 -43.59 7.77
C LEU A 22 -17.70 -43.46 8.90
N SER A 23 -17.32 -43.76 10.14
CA SER A 23 -18.26 -43.64 11.26
C SER A 23 -18.49 -42.16 11.60
N MET A 24 -19.67 -41.83 12.14
CA MET A 24 -19.96 -40.46 12.59
C MET A 24 -19.00 -39.95 13.67
N ARG A 25 -18.39 -40.86 14.46
CA ARG A 25 -17.36 -40.49 15.43
C ARG A 25 -16.06 -40.08 14.72
N GLU A 26 -15.63 -40.85 13.72
CA GLU A 26 -14.44 -40.53 12.92
C GLU A 26 -14.65 -39.24 12.13
N LEU A 27 -15.85 -39.02 11.56
CA LEU A 27 -16.19 -37.75 10.91
C LEU A 27 -16.07 -36.56 11.88
N ALA A 28 -16.60 -36.70 13.10
CA ALA A 28 -16.53 -35.64 14.10
C ALA A 28 -15.08 -35.34 14.53
N GLU A 29 -14.25 -36.37 14.68
CA GLU A 29 -12.82 -36.22 15.01
C GLU A 29 -12.06 -35.51 13.87
N ILE A 30 -12.29 -35.90 12.61
CA ILE A 30 -11.68 -35.26 11.43
C ILE A 30 -12.16 -33.81 11.30
N THR A 31 -13.45 -33.58 11.47
CA THR A 31 -14.00 -32.22 11.34
C THR A 31 -13.46 -31.29 12.42
N GLU A 32 -13.27 -31.77 13.64
CA GLU A 32 -12.64 -30.99 14.70
C GLU A 32 -11.16 -30.70 14.41
N ASP A 33 -10.41 -31.66 13.85
CA ASP A 33 -9.02 -31.43 13.39
C ASP A 33 -8.97 -30.31 12.34
N TYR A 34 -9.84 -30.38 11.31
CA TYR A 34 -9.93 -29.33 10.30
C TYR A 34 -10.43 -28.00 10.87
N ARG A 35 -11.33 -28.00 11.86
CA ARG A 35 -11.75 -26.79 12.57
C ARG A 35 -10.55 -26.06 13.17
N VAL A 36 -9.70 -26.78 13.90
CA VAL A 36 -8.49 -26.22 14.51
C VAL A 36 -7.55 -25.69 13.42
N ARG A 37 -7.32 -26.46 12.35
CA ARG A 37 -6.42 -26.04 11.26
C ARG A 37 -6.93 -24.79 10.53
N PHE A 38 -8.23 -24.68 10.28
CA PHE A 38 -8.83 -23.49 9.69
C PHE A 38 -8.76 -22.28 10.62
N ASP A 39 -8.91 -22.48 11.94
CA ASP A 39 -8.70 -21.42 12.93
C ASP A 39 -7.24 -20.95 12.97
N GLU A 40 -6.27 -21.87 12.96
CA GLU A 40 -4.84 -21.53 12.90
C GLU A 40 -4.51 -20.76 11.62
N LEU A 41 -5.05 -21.19 10.47
CA LEU A 41 -4.90 -20.47 9.20
C LEU A 41 -5.57 -19.10 9.24
N HIS A 42 -6.71 -18.96 9.92
CA HIS A 42 -7.37 -17.67 10.14
C HIS A 42 -6.48 -16.75 10.98
N GLU A 43 -5.92 -17.23 12.09
CA GLU A 43 -5.04 -16.47 12.96
C GLU A 43 -3.77 -15.99 12.24
N ASP A 44 -3.14 -16.88 11.46
CA ASP A 44 -1.97 -16.55 10.62
C ASP A 44 -2.30 -15.45 9.59
N LYS A 45 -3.48 -15.54 8.95
CA LYS A 45 -3.99 -14.51 8.04
C LYS A 45 -4.22 -13.18 8.75
N GLU A 46 -4.87 -13.20 9.92
CA GLU A 46 -5.14 -12.01 10.72
C GLU A 46 -3.86 -11.31 11.17
N ASP A 47 -2.86 -12.05 11.61
CA ASP A 47 -1.60 -11.49 12.07
C ASP A 47 -0.81 -10.82 10.95
N PHE A 48 -0.79 -11.41 9.75
CA PHE A 48 -0.26 -10.74 8.57
C PHE A 48 -1.02 -9.46 8.23
N ILE A 49 -2.36 -9.49 8.22
CA ILE A 49 -3.18 -8.31 7.92
C ILE A 49 -2.95 -7.20 8.94
N ARG A 50 -2.82 -7.56 10.22
CA ARG A 50 -2.52 -6.63 11.31
C ARG A 50 -1.17 -5.97 11.09
N LEU A 51 -0.14 -6.75 10.74
CA LEU A 51 1.19 -6.24 10.42
C LEU A 51 1.15 -5.30 9.22
N ALA A 52 0.51 -5.71 8.12
CA ALA A 52 0.36 -4.91 6.91
C ALA A 52 -0.25 -3.54 7.22
N ARG A 53 -1.36 -3.50 7.97
CA ARG A 53 -2.03 -2.25 8.39
C ARG A 53 -1.09 -1.32 9.17
N VAL A 54 -0.25 -1.88 10.05
CA VAL A 54 0.73 -1.10 10.83
C VAL A 54 1.82 -0.54 9.93
N LEU A 55 2.40 -1.37 9.06
CA LEU A 55 3.47 -0.98 8.14
C LEU A 55 3.00 0.12 7.18
N ILE A 56 1.87 -0.08 6.50
CA ILE A 56 1.30 0.91 5.58
C ILE A 56 1.10 2.26 6.29
N ARG A 57 0.56 2.24 7.51
CA ARG A 57 0.36 3.47 8.28
C ARG A 57 1.68 4.14 8.64
N ALA A 58 2.69 3.36 9.04
CA ALA A 58 4.01 3.87 9.39
C ALA A 58 4.70 4.50 8.16
N GLU A 59 4.65 3.83 7.01
CA GLU A 59 5.23 4.29 5.76
C GLU A 59 4.57 5.58 5.25
N LEU A 60 3.24 5.63 5.19
CA LEU A 60 2.50 6.84 4.82
C LEU A 60 2.77 8.00 5.80
N LYS A 61 2.95 7.71 7.09
CA LYS A 61 3.33 8.71 8.08
C LYS A 61 4.74 9.24 7.81
N GLY A 62 5.72 8.36 7.58
CA GLY A 62 7.09 8.73 7.26
C GLY A 62 7.20 9.60 6.01
N LEU A 63 6.40 9.27 4.97
CA LEU A 63 6.31 10.09 3.76
C LEU A 63 5.79 11.51 4.06
N ASN A 64 4.76 11.64 4.92
CA ASN A 64 4.24 12.96 5.32
C ASN A 64 5.27 13.77 6.09
N GLU A 65 5.92 13.15 7.07
CA GLU A 65 6.92 13.83 7.90
C GLU A 65 8.08 14.34 7.05
N ALA A 66 8.60 13.51 6.14
CA ALA A 66 9.66 13.91 5.22
C ALA A 66 9.23 15.04 4.26
N THR A 67 8.01 14.94 3.70
CA THR A 67 7.47 15.99 2.82
C THR A 67 7.28 17.32 3.56
N LEU A 68 6.81 17.29 4.81
CA LEU A 68 6.66 18.48 5.64
C LEU A 68 8.01 19.11 6.00
N VAL A 69 9.03 18.29 6.29
CA VAL A 69 10.40 18.78 6.52
C VAL A 69 10.93 19.49 5.28
N ASN A 70 10.78 18.88 4.09
CA ASN A 70 11.20 19.51 2.84
C ASN A 70 10.49 20.86 2.60
N LEU A 71 9.17 20.93 2.82
CA LEU A 71 8.41 22.16 2.69
C LEU A 71 8.84 23.22 3.71
N GLY A 72 9.10 22.82 4.96
CA GLY A 72 9.59 23.72 6.00
C GLY A 72 10.95 24.32 5.67
N ASN A 73 11.88 23.49 5.19
CA ASN A 73 13.21 23.94 4.75
C ASN A 73 13.09 24.91 3.56
N ALA A 74 12.31 24.54 2.54
CA ALA A 74 12.13 25.38 1.36
C ALA A 74 11.46 26.72 1.68
N ARG A 75 10.52 26.74 2.64
CA ARG A 75 9.93 27.98 3.13
C ARG A 75 11.00 28.89 3.72
N ASN A 76 11.84 28.37 4.60
CA ASN A 76 12.88 29.16 5.26
C ASN A 76 13.85 29.74 4.21
N ASP A 77 14.29 28.92 3.25
CA ASP A 77 15.17 29.37 2.17
C ASP A 77 14.54 30.50 1.34
N ILE A 78 13.24 30.39 1.03
CA ILE A 78 12.49 31.44 0.31
C ILE A 78 12.37 32.70 1.16
N ASP A 79 12.00 32.58 2.44
CA ASP A 79 11.84 33.71 3.36
C ASP A 79 13.17 34.47 3.50
N ASP A 80 14.30 33.76 3.64
CA ASP A 80 15.65 34.33 3.72
C ASP A 80 16.03 35.08 2.43
N ILE A 81 15.84 34.46 1.26
CA ILE A 81 16.14 35.08 -0.05
C ILE A 81 15.36 36.38 -0.26
N LEU A 82 14.07 36.39 0.11
CA LEU A 82 13.21 37.56 -0.01
C LEU A 82 13.60 38.65 1.00
N ALA A 83 13.94 38.27 2.23
CA ALA A 83 14.36 39.19 3.28
C ALA A 83 15.68 39.90 2.90
N ASP A 84 16.69 39.14 2.48
CA ASP A 84 17.98 39.67 2.04
C ASP A 84 17.81 40.71 0.93
N THR A 85 16.99 40.39 -0.09
CA THR A 85 16.76 41.29 -1.21
C THR A 85 16.02 42.56 -0.79
N ARG A 86 15.05 42.45 0.12
CA ARG A 86 14.32 43.62 0.67
C ARG A 86 15.24 44.51 1.50
N GLU A 87 16.14 43.92 2.28
CA GLU A 87 17.13 44.68 3.06
C GLU A 87 18.07 45.47 2.14
N GLU A 88 18.55 44.85 1.06
CA GLU A 88 19.38 45.54 0.06
C GLU A 88 18.64 46.74 -0.57
N ILE A 89 17.37 46.57 -0.96
CA ILE A 89 16.55 47.66 -1.49
C ILE A 89 16.34 48.75 -0.44
N ALA A 90 16.02 48.39 0.81
CA ALA A 90 15.80 49.33 1.89
C ALA A 90 17.06 50.18 2.19
N ASN A 91 18.23 49.56 2.13
CA ASN A 91 19.51 50.26 2.29
C ASN A 91 19.74 51.27 1.15
N ALA A 92 19.40 50.91 -0.09
CA ALA A 92 19.53 51.82 -1.24
C ALA A 92 18.60 53.04 -1.16
N ILE A 93 17.40 52.90 -0.56
CA ILE A 93 16.46 54.03 -0.38
C ILE A 93 17.07 55.14 0.50
N LEU A 94 17.99 54.82 1.40
CA LEU A 94 18.62 55.79 2.30
C LEU A 94 19.71 56.63 1.61
N GLU A 95 20.08 56.33 0.36
CA GLU A 95 21.14 57.04 -0.35
C GLU A 95 20.70 58.43 -0.87
N PRO A 96 21.61 59.43 -0.94
CA PRO A 96 21.24 60.82 -1.22
C PRO A 96 20.62 61.10 -2.61
N ASN A 97 20.76 60.18 -3.56
CA ASN A 97 20.30 60.33 -4.95
C ASN A 97 19.35 59.20 -5.39
N ALA A 98 18.77 58.45 -4.46
CA ALA A 98 17.92 57.30 -4.78
C ALA A 98 16.61 57.69 -5.49
N ASN A 99 16.22 56.98 -6.55
CA ASN A 99 14.80 56.93 -6.94
C ASN A 99 14.04 56.08 -5.95
N GLU A 100 13.29 56.72 -5.07
CA GLU A 100 12.33 56.02 -4.23
C GLU A 100 11.28 55.29 -5.08
N GLN A 101 10.79 55.89 -6.17
CA GLN A 101 9.75 55.27 -7.01
C GLN A 101 10.23 54.01 -7.75
N CYS A 102 11.47 54.02 -8.24
CA CYS A 102 12.08 52.86 -8.89
C CYS A 102 12.33 51.73 -7.89
N LEU A 103 12.88 52.05 -6.71
CA LEU A 103 13.14 51.10 -5.64
C LEU A 103 11.85 50.47 -5.08
N LEU A 104 10.78 51.24 -4.92
CA LEU A 104 9.47 50.69 -4.54
C LEU A 104 8.92 49.73 -5.62
N GLY A 105 9.13 50.02 -6.90
CA GLY A 105 8.79 49.10 -7.98
C GLY A 105 9.58 47.78 -7.92
N LEU A 106 10.83 47.80 -7.44
CA LEU A 106 11.61 46.60 -7.18
C LEU A 106 11.03 45.80 -6.00
N VAL A 107 10.54 46.44 -4.94
CA VAL A 107 9.86 45.77 -3.82
C VAL A 107 8.61 45.02 -4.30
N ASP A 108 7.79 45.65 -5.14
CA ASP A 108 6.61 45.00 -5.74
C ASP A 108 7.01 43.75 -6.53
N ARG A 109 8.14 43.81 -7.25
CA ARG A 109 8.67 42.64 -7.96
C ARG A 109 9.09 41.53 -7.01
N VAL A 110 9.75 41.86 -5.90
CA VAL A 110 10.13 40.87 -4.87
C VAL A 110 8.88 40.19 -4.29
N ILE A 111 7.84 40.95 -3.98
CA ILE A 111 6.57 40.42 -3.46
C ILE A 111 5.94 39.44 -4.47
N GLU A 112 5.90 39.83 -5.75
CA GLU A 112 5.31 39.01 -6.80
C GLU A 112 6.09 37.70 -7.04
N GLU A 113 7.43 37.74 -7.03
CA GLU A 113 8.23 36.51 -7.13
C GLU A 113 8.09 35.62 -5.89
N GLY A 114 7.97 36.20 -4.69
CA GLY A 114 7.66 35.46 -3.47
C GLY A 114 6.31 34.75 -3.55
N ARG A 115 5.27 35.42 -4.10
CA ARG A 115 3.96 34.81 -4.35
C ARG A 115 4.07 33.62 -5.30
N ARG A 116 4.79 33.75 -6.41
CA ARG A 116 5.02 32.65 -7.36
C ARG A 116 5.78 31.48 -6.74
N ALA A 117 6.77 31.76 -5.90
CA ALA A 117 7.49 30.71 -5.17
C ALA A 117 6.55 29.94 -4.23
N GLY A 118 5.68 30.64 -3.49
CA GLY A 118 4.66 30.01 -2.63
C GLY A 118 3.63 29.18 -3.39
N GLU A 119 3.22 29.63 -4.59
CA GLU A 119 2.36 28.84 -5.49
C GLU A 119 3.10 27.58 -5.99
N GLY A 120 4.37 27.72 -6.36
CA GLY A 120 5.23 26.60 -6.75
C GLY A 120 5.38 25.55 -5.65
N MET A 121 5.60 25.98 -4.40
CA MET A 121 5.62 25.08 -3.25
C MET A 121 4.31 24.31 -3.08
N SER A 122 3.18 25.01 -3.23
CA SER A 122 1.86 24.39 -3.13
C SER A 122 1.64 23.34 -4.22
N SER A 123 2.10 23.61 -5.44
CA SER A 123 2.08 22.64 -6.54
C SER A 123 2.94 21.41 -6.25
N CYS A 124 4.18 21.59 -5.77
CA CYS A 124 5.07 20.48 -5.40
C CYS A 124 4.50 19.59 -4.27
N ALA A 125 3.61 20.14 -3.42
CA ALA A 125 2.92 19.40 -2.37
C ALA A 125 1.65 18.69 -2.85
N ALA A 126 0.89 19.31 -3.76
CA ALA A 126 -0.39 18.78 -4.26
C ALA A 126 -0.25 17.40 -4.92
N ASP A 127 0.78 17.23 -5.76
CA ASP A 127 1.05 15.94 -6.43
C ASP A 127 1.31 14.82 -5.42
N LYS A 128 1.97 15.14 -4.31
CA LYS A 128 2.28 14.16 -3.25
C LYS A 128 1.07 13.81 -2.39
N ILE A 129 0.14 14.74 -2.22
CA ILE A 129 -1.15 14.46 -1.56
C ILE A 129 -1.96 13.46 -2.40
N GLN A 130 -2.03 13.65 -3.72
CA GLN A 130 -2.77 12.74 -4.61
C GLN A 130 -2.18 11.32 -4.61
N ILE A 131 -0.85 11.20 -4.71
CA ILE A 131 -0.17 9.90 -4.64
C ILE A 131 -0.48 9.21 -3.31
N LYS A 132 -0.41 9.94 -2.20
CA LYS A 132 -0.72 9.42 -0.86
C LYS A 132 -2.17 8.94 -0.74
N GLU A 133 -3.12 9.72 -1.22
CA GLU A 133 -4.54 9.37 -1.15
C GLU A 133 -4.84 8.13 -1.98
N GLY A 134 -4.28 8.05 -3.20
CA GLY A 134 -4.37 6.87 -4.07
C GLY A 134 -3.80 5.62 -3.40
N LEU A 135 -2.55 5.69 -2.91
CA LEU A 135 -1.91 4.59 -2.19
C LEU A 135 -2.74 4.16 -0.97
N GLY A 136 -3.23 5.13 -0.18
CA GLY A 136 -4.05 4.84 0.99
C GLY A 136 -5.34 4.08 0.67
N ASP A 137 -5.98 4.37 -0.45
CA ASP A 137 -7.21 3.70 -0.87
C ASP A 137 -6.95 2.30 -1.46
N GLU A 138 -5.90 2.14 -2.25
CA GLU A 138 -5.44 0.84 -2.76
C GLU A 138 -5.11 -0.12 -1.61
N PHE A 139 -4.36 0.35 -0.62
CA PHE A 139 -4.03 -0.46 0.56
C PHE A 139 -5.23 -0.81 1.44
N ARG A 140 -6.21 0.09 1.55
CA ARG A 140 -7.49 -0.24 2.21
C ARG A 140 -8.23 -1.33 1.45
N ALA A 141 -8.26 -1.26 0.12
CA ALA A 141 -8.91 -2.28 -0.69
C ALA A 141 -8.21 -3.65 -0.53
N LEU A 142 -6.88 -3.68 -0.56
CA LEU A 142 -6.07 -4.88 -0.32
C LEU A 142 -6.37 -5.47 1.07
N THR A 143 -6.17 -4.71 2.14
CA THR A 143 -6.35 -5.20 3.51
C THR A 143 -7.79 -5.62 3.82
N ASN A 144 -8.79 -4.98 3.20
CA ASN A 144 -10.19 -5.42 3.30
C ASN A 144 -10.46 -6.72 2.54
N THR A 145 -9.79 -6.93 1.41
CA THR A 145 -9.91 -8.18 0.63
C THR A 145 -9.27 -9.34 1.38
N LEU A 146 -8.06 -9.14 1.91
CA LEU A 146 -7.39 -10.13 2.77
C LEU A 146 -8.22 -10.44 4.02
N GLN A 147 -8.83 -9.44 4.65
CA GLN A 147 -9.73 -9.63 5.81
C GLN A 147 -10.91 -10.55 5.46
N ARG A 148 -11.51 -10.40 4.28
CA ARG A 148 -12.60 -11.28 3.84
C ARG A 148 -12.13 -12.72 3.63
N ILE A 149 -10.94 -12.89 3.06
CA ILE A 149 -10.31 -14.21 2.87
C ILE A 149 -9.97 -14.85 4.23
N ALA A 150 -9.51 -14.06 5.19
CA ALA A 150 -9.26 -14.50 6.57
C ALA A 150 -10.56 -14.93 7.24
N THR A 151 -11.61 -14.10 7.22
CA THR A 151 -12.91 -14.44 7.83
C THR A 151 -13.51 -15.69 7.19
N ALA A 152 -13.44 -15.84 5.86
CA ALA A 152 -13.90 -17.04 5.18
C ALA A 152 -13.23 -18.31 5.72
N ALA A 153 -11.93 -18.26 6.04
CA ALA A 153 -11.20 -19.39 6.62
C ALA A 153 -11.86 -19.90 7.91
N SER A 154 -12.23 -19.00 8.83
CA SER A 154 -12.88 -19.35 10.11
C SER A 154 -14.30 -19.91 9.96
N GLU A 155 -14.96 -19.66 8.82
CA GLU A 155 -16.36 -20.06 8.61
C GLU A 155 -16.48 -21.39 7.83
N TYR A 156 -15.43 -21.85 7.16
CA TYR A 156 -15.52 -22.98 6.24
C TYR A 156 -15.98 -24.28 6.91
N THR A 157 -15.47 -24.62 8.08
CA THR A 157 -15.83 -25.86 8.78
C THR A 157 -17.31 -25.90 9.17
N LEU A 158 -17.94 -24.75 9.42
CA LEU A 158 -19.38 -24.67 9.67
C LEU A 158 -20.18 -24.66 8.37
N TYR A 159 -19.64 -23.98 7.35
CA TYR A 159 -20.25 -23.88 6.04
C TYR A 159 -20.40 -25.25 5.37
N THR A 160 -19.44 -26.17 5.53
CA THR A 160 -19.50 -27.52 4.96
C THR A 160 -20.75 -28.30 5.37
N PHE A 161 -21.16 -28.19 6.63
CA PHE A 161 -22.36 -28.85 7.13
C PHE A 161 -23.66 -28.32 6.49
N ALA A 162 -23.64 -27.12 5.92
CA ALA A 162 -24.78 -26.55 5.21
C ALA A 162 -24.87 -27.02 3.75
N ILE A 163 -23.76 -27.51 3.17
CA ILE A 163 -23.66 -27.84 1.74
C ILE A 163 -23.42 -29.33 1.47
N HIS A 164 -22.95 -30.10 2.46
CA HIS A 164 -22.74 -31.55 2.35
C HIS A 164 -23.66 -32.33 3.30
N ASN A 165 -24.19 -33.46 2.82
CA ASN A 165 -24.94 -34.37 3.67
C ASN A 165 -24.02 -35.34 4.40
N SER A 166 -23.49 -34.88 5.52
CA SER A 166 -22.58 -35.60 6.41
C SER A 166 -23.08 -36.98 6.89
N PHE A 167 -24.39 -37.24 6.81
CA PHE A 167 -24.97 -38.52 7.23
C PHE A 167 -25.05 -39.54 6.11
N THR A 168 -25.26 -39.10 4.87
CA THR A 168 -25.39 -40.00 3.71
C THR A 168 -24.09 -40.16 2.96
N ASP A 169 -23.22 -39.15 2.98
CA ASP A 169 -21.91 -39.15 2.33
C ASP A 169 -20.85 -38.45 3.21
N PRO A 170 -20.38 -39.13 4.27
CA PRO A 170 -19.37 -38.57 5.16
C PRO A 170 -17.98 -38.50 4.49
N GLU A 171 -17.73 -39.31 3.47
CA GLU A 171 -16.46 -39.38 2.74
C GLU A 171 -16.28 -38.14 1.85
N GLU A 172 -17.32 -37.75 1.10
CA GLU A 172 -17.33 -36.51 0.31
C GLU A 172 -17.12 -35.27 1.19
N HIS A 173 -17.71 -35.25 2.39
CA HIS A 173 -17.51 -34.13 3.32
C HIS A 173 -16.04 -34.03 3.76
N VAL A 174 -15.41 -35.15 4.11
CA VAL A 174 -13.98 -35.15 4.48
C VAL A 174 -13.15 -34.68 3.29
N GLU A 175 -13.32 -35.27 2.11
CA GLU A 175 -12.57 -34.90 0.90
C GLU A 175 -12.64 -33.39 0.62
N TRP A 176 -13.83 -32.80 0.74
CA TRP A 176 -13.99 -31.35 0.58
C TRP A 176 -13.19 -30.56 1.62
N LEU A 177 -13.20 -30.95 2.90
CA LEU A 177 -12.43 -30.28 3.95
C LEU A 177 -10.94 -30.34 3.64
N GLU A 178 -10.44 -31.49 3.19
CA GLU A 178 -9.02 -31.66 2.85
C GLU A 178 -8.63 -30.80 1.65
N GLU A 179 -9.39 -30.89 0.56
CA GLU A 179 -9.14 -30.14 -0.67
C GLU A 179 -9.24 -28.64 -0.45
N ASN A 180 -10.31 -28.18 0.21
CA ASN A 180 -10.50 -26.75 0.43
C ASN A 180 -9.44 -26.18 1.38
N PHE A 181 -9.04 -26.92 2.42
CA PHE A 181 -7.94 -26.49 3.27
C PHE A 181 -6.63 -26.39 2.48
N ALA A 182 -6.29 -27.42 1.70
CA ALA A 182 -5.08 -27.43 0.88
C ALA A 182 -5.08 -26.26 -0.12
N ASN A 183 -6.19 -26.01 -0.81
CA ASN A 183 -6.36 -24.89 -1.72
C ASN A 183 -6.21 -23.53 -1.02
N GLN A 184 -6.75 -23.38 0.19
CA GLN A 184 -6.63 -22.15 0.97
C GLN A 184 -5.20 -21.88 1.42
N VAL A 185 -4.46 -22.92 1.84
CA VAL A 185 -3.05 -22.82 2.18
C VAL A 185 -2.23 -22.48 0.93
N GLU A 186 -2.44 -23.20 -0.17
CA GLU A 186 -1.70 -22.98 -1.41
C GLU A 186 -1.92 -21.55 -1.95
N PHE A 187 -3.17 -21.10 -2.00
CA PHE A 187 -3.49 -19.74 -2.42
C PHE A 187 -2.90 -18.69 -1.48
N TRP A 188 -2.96 -18.93 -0.17
CA TRP A 188 -2.42 -18.00 0.81
C TRP A 188 -0.90 -17.87 0.69
N ASP A 189 -0.18 -18.99 0.71
CA ASP A 189 1.29 -19.00 0.77
C ASP A 189 1.96 -18.67 -0.56
N ASN A 190 1.33 -19.00 -1.68
CA ASN A 190 1.94 -18.82 -3.01
C ASN A 190 1.39 -17.64 -3.81
N VAL A 191 0.29 -17.04 -3.39
CA VAL A 191 -0.36 -15.94 -4.12
C VAL A 191 -0.63 -14.75 -3.20
N ALA A 192 -1.60 -14.86 -2.30
CA ALA A 192 -2.14 -13.70 -1.59
C ALA A 192 -1.12 -13.02 -0.66
N ARG A 193 -0.39 -13.79 0.14
CA ARG A 193 0.65 -13.25 1.04
C ARG A 193 1.84 -12.70 0.25
N PRO A 194 2.44 -13.43 -0.72
CA PRO A 194 3.54 -12.90 -1.53
C PRO A 194 3.20 -11.61 -2.27
N GLU A 195 2.04 -11.54 -2.94
CA GLU A 195 1.62 -10.32 -3.65
C GLU A 195 1.44 -9.15 -2.69
N ALA A 196 0.76 -9.37 -1.55
CA ALA A 196 0.62 -8.33 -0.54
C ALA A 196 1.96 -7.91 0.07
N GLN A 197 2.92 -8.82 0.21
CA GLN A 197 4.26 -8.50 0.69
C GLN A 197 5.04 -7.68 -0.34
N GLU A 198 4.94 -8.01 -1.63
CA GLU A 198 5.55 -7.22 -2.70
C GLU A 198 5.03 -5.78 -2.71
N ASP A 199 3.72 -5.57 -2.54
CA ASP A 199 3.13 -4.24 -2.43
C ASP A 199 3.66 -3.46 -1.21
N LEU A 200 3.84 -4.14 -0.07
CA LEU A 200 4.42 -3.55 1.14
C LEU A 200 5.89 -3.16 0.93
N ASP A 201 6.67 -4.04 0.31
CA ASP A 201 8.09 -3.81 0.02
C ASP A 201 8.25 -2.65 -0.99
N ASN A 202 7.39 -2.61 -2.01
CA ASN A 202 7.37 -1.52 -3.00
C ASN A 202 7.09 -0.17 -2.33
N LEU A 203 6.23 -0.11 -1.31
CA LEU A 203 5.99 1.12 -0.56
C LEU A 203 7.26 1.60 0.16
N GLU A 204 7.96 0.70 0.84
CA GLU A 204 9.21 1.02 1.54
C GLU A 204 10.31 1.47 0.56
N ILE A 205 10.46 0.75 -0.55
CA ILE A 205 11.48 1.02 -1.58
C ILE A 205 11.21 2.36 -2.29
N ASN A 206 9.96 2.68 -2.59
CA ASN A 206 9.62 3.89 -3.35
C ASN A 206 9.57 5.15 -2.48
N ARG A 207 9.36 5.04 -1.16
CA ARG A 207 9.29 6.20 -0.25
C ARG A 207 10.49 7.15 -0.41
N PRO A 208 11.76 6.71 -0.37
CA PRO A 208 12.92 7.60 -0.58
C PRO A 208 12.90 8.35 -1.91
N ALA A 209 12.48 7.67 -2.99
CA ALA A 209 12.40 8.30 -4.32
C ALA A 209 11.34 9.40 -4.35
N LEU A 210 10.17 9.17 -3.76
CA LEU A 210 9.10 10.17 -3.67
C LEU A 210 9.51 11.40 -2.84
N VAL A 211 10.26 11.18 -1.76
CA VAL A 211 10.83 12.26 -0.93
C VAL A 211 11.85 13.08 -1.71
N GLU A 212 12.75 12.42 -2.44
CA GLU A 212 13.76 13.10 -3.25
C GLU A 212 13.14 13.88 -4.41
N GLU A 213 12.11 13.33 -5.05
CA GLU A 213 11.38 14.03 -6.11
C GLU A 213 10.73 15.32 -5.59
N ASN A 214 10.12 15.28 -4.39
CA ASN A 214 9.59 16.48 -3.74
C ASN A 214 10.70 17.49 -3.43
N ARG A 215 11.85 17.04 -2.92
CA ARG A 215 13.02 17.90 -2.67
C ARG A 215 13.53 18.55 -3.95
N ALA A 216 13.62 17.80 -5.04
CA ALA A 216 14.07 18.30 -6.33
C ALA A 216 13.11 19.36 -6.90
N CYS A 217 11.79 19.14 -6.79
CA CYS A 217 10.77 20.11 -7.17
C CYS A 217 10.95 21.43 -6.41
N LEU A 218 11.08 21.38 -5.08
CA LEU A 218 11.26 22.57 -4.25
C LEU A 218 12.59 23.28 -4.53
N SER A 219 13.65 22.52 -4.78
CA SER A 219 14.97 23.07 -5.13
C SER A 219 14.93 23.86 -6.45
N ALA A 220 14.13 23.41 -7.42
CA ALA A 220 13.92 24.15 -8.68
C ALA A 220 13.20 25.49 -8.45
N ILE A 221 12.20 25.52 -7.55
CA ILE A 221 11.51 26.76 -7.17
C ILE A 221 12.47 27.76 -6.52
N ILE A 222 13.29 27.29 -5.57
CA ILE A 222 14.29 28.12 -4.87
C ILE A 222 15.32 28.67 -5.87
N ALA A 223 15.81 27.84 -6.80
CA ALA A 223 16.76 28.27 -7.82
C ALA A 223 16.17 29.34 -8.76
N SER A 224 14.90 29.19 -9.14
CA SER A 224 14.18 30.19 -9.94
C SER A 224 14.03 31.51 -9.18
N LEU A 225 13.64 31.46 -7.90
CA LEU A 225 13.51 32.65 -7.05
C LEU A 225 14.86 33.36 -6.91
N ASN A 226 15.94 32.63 -6.62
CA ASN A 226 17.28 33.20 -6.51
C ASN A 226 17.73 33.91 -7.79
N THR A 227 17.44 33.32 -8.95
CA THR A 227 17.74 33.95 -10.24
C THR A 227 16.97 35.26 -10.42
N ALA A 228 15.69 35.27 -10.04
CA ALA A 228 14.88 36.47 -10.08
C ALA A 228 15.38 37.55 -9.10
N MET A 229 15.74 37.17 -7.87
CA MET A 229 16.28 38.11 -6.88
C MET A 229 17.63 38.67 -7.28
N ASN A 230 18.52 37.88 -7.86
CA ASN A 230 19.79 38.40 -8.40
C ASN A 230 19.58 39.42 -9.52
N THR A 231 18.53 39.24 -10.32
CA THR A 231 18.14 40.24 -11.33
C THR A 231 17.66 41.54 -10.66
N VAL A 232 16.84 41.44 -9.60
CA VAL A 232 16.38 42.59 -8.82
C VAL A 232 17.57 43.33 -8.19
N ARG A 233 18.47 42.62 -7.51
CA ARG A 233 19.69 43.18 -6.90
C ARG A 233 20.55 43.94 -7.91
N GLY A 234 20.74 43.37 -9.11
CA GLY A 234 21.46 44.03 -10.19
C GLY A 234 20.82 45.31 -10.73
N GLN A 235 19.52 45.51 -10.49
CA GLN A 235 18.78 46.70 -10.91
C GLN A 235 18.82 47.83 -9.86
N ILE A 236 19.15 47.54 -8.60
CA ILE A 236 19.19 48.52 -7.50
C ILE A 236 20.05 49.74 -7.86
N ASN A 237 21.26 49.50 -8.38
CA ASN A 237 22.22 50.57 -8.72
C ASN A 237 21.75 51.48 -9.88
N ASN A 238 20.68 51.12 -10.59
CA ASN A 238 20.14 51.90 -11.71
C ASN A 238 18.95 52.79 -11.31
N CYS A 239 18.55 52.82 -10.03
CA CYS A 239 17.34 53.50 -9.57
C CYS A 239 17.57 54.93 -9.02
#